data_AF-A0AAD6GR00-F1
#
_entry.id   AF-A0AAD6GR00-F1
#
_cell.length_a   1.000
_cell.length_b   1.000
_cell.length_c   1.000
_cell.angle_alpha   90.00
_cell.angle_beta   90.00
_cell.angle_gamma   90.00
#
_symmetry.space_group_name_H-M   'P 1'
#
loop_
_entity.id
_entity.type
_entity.pdbx_description
1 polymer ?
#
loop_
_entity_poly.entity_id
_entity_poly.type
_entity_poly.pdbx_seq_one_letter_code
_entity_poly.pdbx_strand_id
1 'polypeptide(L)'
;MGNYASNVEITYSIEASVTVDGIFKHVIRKSQQIKFCPVVNLQPHLKPLMRRQEVTFPSRCKDEGMGSVSTTAAYQVSVELSRGEEIVLGRSLPVTVDITKVDPTSEDIVLNDYQAMLIEETVSRVGVKPQAQRVFRILRTVSNLNTATGLADKPLGTTINLSSNSWGEHALPGTITPTFEMRNIAHSHRLEVRLGFKGGSKKAQTRIVEVQFPVKVVASASSDS
;
A
#
# COMPACT_ATOMS: atom_id res chain seq x y z
N MET A 1 11.89 28.26 19.08
CA MET A 1 11.69 27.31 20.20
C MET A 1 11.67 25.90 19.62
N GLY A 2 12.69 25.09 19.94
CA GLY A 2 12.90 23.77 19.34
C GLY A 2 11.95 22.71 19.92
N ASN A 3 11.23 22.02 19.05
CA ASN A 3 10.44 20.84 19.40
C ASN A 3 11.42 19.69 19.69
N TYR A 4 11.76 19.49 20.96
CA TYR A 4 12.34 18.22 21.40
C TYR A 4 11.22 17.18 21.45
N ALA A 5 10.90 16.60 20.29
CA ALA A 5 10.22 15.32 20.29
C ALA A 5 11.19 14.34 20.98
N SER A 6 10.83 13.86 22.17
CA SER A 6 11.56 12.78 22.83
C SER A 6 11.52 11.57 21.90
N ASN A 7 12.62 11.30 21.21
CA ASN A 7 12.77 10.12 20.38
C ASN A 7 12.73 8.91 21.31
N VAL A 8 11.61 8.20 21.34
CA VAL A 8 11.48 6.94 22.05
C VAL A 8 12.12 5.87 21.18
N GLU A 9 13.16 5.22 21.70
CA GLU A 9 13.88 4.15 21.01
C GLU A 9 13.63 2.80 21.70
N ILE A 10 13.40 1.75 20.91
CA ILE A 10 13.38 0.37 21.40
C ILE A 10 14.75 -0.24 21.13
N THR A 11 15.51 -0.51 22.19
CA THR A 11 16.80 -1.19 22.09
C THR A 11 16.69 -2.60 22.65
N TYR A 12 17.15 -3.59 21.89
CA TYR A 12 17.34 -4.95 22.38
C TYR A 12 18.83 -5.23 22.53
N SER A 13 19.19 -5.90 23.61
CA SER A 13 20.57 -6.34 23.84
C SER A 13 20.60 -7.76 24.41
N ILE A 14 21.60 -8.53 23.99
CA ILE A 14 21.96 -9.80 24.63
C ILE A 14 23.10 -9.51 25.59
N GLU A 15 22.88 -9.81 26.87
CA GLU A 15 23.94 -9.80 27.88
C GLU A 15 24.38 -11.23 28.17
N ALA A 16 25.65 -11.51 27.95
CA ALA A 16 26.31 -12.74 28.36
C ALA A 16 27.12 -12.46 29.63
N SER A 17 26.95 -13.31 30.65
CA SER A 17 27.74 -13.21 31.88
C SER A 17 28.41 -14.55 32.21
N VAL A 18 29.68 -14.50 32.59
CA VAL A 18 30.46 -15.66 33.04
C VAL A 18 30.84 -15.43 34.48
N THR A 19 30.40 -16.32 35.36
CA THR A 19 30.84 -16.35 36.75
C THR A 19 31.99 -17.32 36.85
N VAL A 20 33.14 -16.84 37.32
CA VAL A 20 34.32 -17.68 37.57
C VAL A 20 34.46 -17.81 39.08
N ASP A 21 34.25 -19.03 39.58
CA ASP A 21 34.41 -19.35 40.99
C ASP A 21 35.86 -19.77 41.27
N GLY A 22 36.54 -18.98 42.11
CA GLY A 22 37.91 -19.20 42.60
C GLY A 22 38.06 -18.60 44.01
N ILE A 23 39.27 -18.30 44.48
CA ILE A 23 39.50 -17.68 45.81
C ILE A 23 38.71 -16.37 45.97
N PHE A 24 38.50 -15.65 44.86
CA PHE A 24 37.56 -14.52 44.78
C PHE A 24 36.59 -14.75 43.61
N LYS A 25 35.29 -14.63 43.91
CA LYS A 25 34.22 -14.72 42.89
C LYS A 25 34.26 -13.50 41.99
N HIS A 26 34.42 -13.70 40.68
CA HIS A 26 34.37 -12.61 39.70
C HIS A 26 33.37 -12.91 38.59
N VAL A 27 32.68 -11.86 38.14
CA VAL A 27 31.66 -11.94 37.07
C VAL A 27 32.11 -11.07 35.91
N ILE A 28 32.28 -11.69 34.75
CA ILE A 28 32.57 -11.00 33.49
C ILE A 28 31.24 -10.83 32.77
N ARG A 29 30.91 -9.60 32.34
CA ARG A 29 29.69 -9.30 31.57
C ARG A 29 30.06 -8.69 30.23
N LYS A 30 29.36 -9.11 29.17
CA LYS A 30 29.45 -8.51 27.84
C LYS A 30 28.05 -8.35 27.28
N SER A 31 27.72 -7.14 26.81
CA SER A 31 26.44 -6.84 26.18
C SER A 31 26.64 -6.48 24.71
N GLN A 32 25.74 -6.98 23.85
CA GLN A 32 25.72 -6.69 22.42
C GLN A 32 24.29 -6.29 22.03
N GLN A 33 24.15 -5.14 21.37
CA GLN A 33 22.86 -4.74 20.78
C GLN A 33 22.52 -5.64 19.60
N ILE A 34 21.25 -6.02 19.51
CA ILE A 34 20.71 -6.85 18.43
C ILE A 34 19.43 -6.24 17.87
N LYS A 35 19.14 -6.52 16.61
CA LYS A 35 17.89 -6.11 15.94
C LYS A 35 16.98 -7.33 15.84
N PHE A 36 15.83 -7.27 16.49
CA PHE A 36 14.77 -8.26 16.29
C PHE A 36 13.78 -7.74 15.24
N CYS A 37 13.54 -8.53 14.20
CA CYS A 37 12.40 -8.37 13.33
C CYS A 37 11.43 -9.50 13.68
N PRO A 38 10.25 -9.22 14.25
CA PRO A 38 9.27 -10.28 14.50
C PRO A 38 8.89 -10.90 13.16
N VAL A 39 9.28 -12.16 12.97
CA VAL A 39 8.88 -12.96 11.81
C VAL A 39 7.50 -13.53 12.16
N VAL A 40 6.47 -13.03 11.48
CA VAL A 40 5.13 -13.59 11.59
C VAL A 40 5.04 -14.75 10.60
N ASN A 41 4.57 -15.91 11.07
CA ASN A 41 4.24 -17.02 10.17
C ASN A 41 3.16 -16.56 9.20
N LEU A 42 3.51 -16.47 7.91
CA LEU A 42 2.58 -16.09 6.84
C LEU A 42 1.35 -17.00 6.90
N GLN A 43 0.17 -16.42 7.07
CA GLN A 43 -1.05 -17.21 7.01
C GLN A 43 -1.29 -17.64 5.55
N PRO A 44 -1.46 -18.95 5.28
CA PRO A 44 -1.57 -19.44 3.90
C PRO A 44 -2.87 -19.05 3.18
N HIS A 45 -3.88 -18.53 3.90
CA HIS A 45 -5.24 -18.33 3.36
C HIS A 45 -5.84 -16.97 3.71
N LEU A 46 -5.12 -15.89 3.38
CA LEU A 46 -5.69 -14.55 3.54
C LEU A 46 -6.69 -14.28 2.43
N LYS A 47 -7.89 -13.83 2.84
CA LYS A 47 -8.93 -13.41 1.91
C LYS A 47 -8.46 -12.13 1.19
N PRO A 48 -8.60 -12.05 -0.14
CA PRO A 48 -8.32 -10.81 -0.86
C PRO A 48 -9.13 -9.65 -0.30
N LEU A 49 -8.52 -8.47 -0.24
CA LEU A 49 -9.17 -7.25 0.22
C LEU A 49 -9.39 -6.31 -0.96
N MET A 50 -10.65 -5.98 -1.25
CA MET A 50 -11.03 -5.18 -2.40
C MET A 50 -11.66 -3.84 -1.99
N ARG A 51 -11.32 -2.78 -2.72
CA ARG A 51 -11.96 -1.46 -2.66
C ARG A 51 -12.51 -1.11 -4.04
N ARG A 52 -13.71 -0.53 -4.07
CA ARG A 52 -14.41 -0.16 -5.30
C ARG A 52 -14.70 1.33 -5.28
N GLN A 53 -14.42 2.00 -6.39
CA GLN A 53 -14.69 3.42 -6.57
C GLN A 53 -15.24 3.64 -7.97
N GLU A 54 -16.31 4.41 -8.08
CA GLU A 54 -16.81 4.86 -9.37
C GLU A 54 -16.03 6.08 -9.84
N VAL A 55 -15.72 6.12 -11.13
CA VAL A 55 -15.11 7.25 -11.81
C VAL A 55 -15.96 7.65 -13.01
N THR A 56 -16.21 8.94 -13.14
CA THR A 56 -17.10 9.48 -14.16
C THR A 56 -16.38 10.51 -15.02
N PHE A 57 -16.57 10.41 -16.34
CA PHE A 57 -16.08 11.35 -17.33
C PHE A 57 -17.24 12.00 -18.09
N PRO A 58 -17.10 13.27 -18.51
CA PRO A 58 -18.09 13.88 -19.38
C PRO A 58 -18.02 13.26 -20.78
N SER A 59 -19.16 12.79 -21.27
CA SER A 59 -19.34 12.14 -22.57
C SER A 59 -20.32 12.93 -23.46
N ARG A 60 -20.27 12.68 -24.77
CA ARG A 60 -21.32 13.12 -25.68
C ARG A 60 -21.98 11.90 -26.32
N CYS A 61 -23.28 11.77 -26.14
CA CYS A 61 -24.08 10.96 -27.06
C CYS A 61 -24.45 11.82 -28.28
N LYS A 62 -24.17 11.31 -29.48
CA LYS A 62 -24.79 11.83 -30.70
C LYS A 62 -26.21 11.28 -30.75
N ASP A 63 -27.18 12.08 -30.36
CA ASP A 63 -28.58 11.79 -30.65
C ASP A 63 -28.91 12.47 -31.99
N GLU A 64 -29.18 11.68 -33.03
CA GLU A 64 -29.50 12.18 -34.37
C GLU A 64 -30.92 12.77 -34.37
N GLY A 65 -31.09 14.01 -33.89
CA GLY A 65 -32.34 14.74 -34.07
C GLY A 65 -32.62 15.90 -33.10
N MET A 66 -32.00 15.94 -31.93
CA MET A 66 -32.18 17.01 -30.95
C MET A 66 -30.84 17.27 -30.25
N GLY A 67 -30.49 18.53 -30.01
CA GLY A 67 -29.14 18.98 -29.62
C GLY A 67 -28.36 18.08 -28.64
N SER A 68 -27.04 17.97 -28.85
CA SER A 68 -26.07 17.23 -28.03
C SER A 68 -26.40 17.22 -26.53
N VAL A 69 -27.01 16.14 -26.03
CA VAL A 69 -27.16 15.88 -24.60
C VAL A 69 -25.78 15.53 -24.03
N SER A 70 -25.33 16.25 -23.00
CA SER A 70 -24.14 15.89 -22.25
C SER A 70 -24.45 14.65 -21.43
N THR A 71 -23.91 13.50 -21.81
CA THR A 71 -24.00 12.27 -21.03
C THR A 71 -22.75 12.07 -20.19
N THR A 72 -22.77 11.13 -19.26
CA THR A 72 -21.60 10.74 -18.48
C THR A 72 -21.15 9.34 -18.85
N ALA A 73 -19.84 9.13 -18.81
CA ALA A 73 -19.19 7.84 -18.96
C ALA A 73 -18.69 7.40 -17.58
N ALA A 74 -19.45 6.55 -16.90
CA ALA A 74 -19.02 5.97 -15.63
C ALA A 74 -18.36 4.59 -15.79
N TYR A 75 -17.33 4.37 -14.98
CA TYR A 75 -16.62 3.10 -14.82
C TYR A 75 -16.47 2.80 -13.35
N GLN A 76 -16.55 1.53 -12.99
CA GLN A 76 -16.23 1.09 -11.64
C GLN A 76 -14.80 0.55 -11.61
N VAL A 77 -13.95 1.19 -10.81
CA VAL A 77 -12.57 0.78 -10.57
C VAL A 77 -12.54 -0.06 -9.30
N SER A 78 -12.09 -1.30 -9.40
CA SER A 78 -11.85 -2.19 -8.27
C SER A 78 -10.35 -2.37 -8.07
N VAL A 79 -9.85 -2.05 -6.89
CA VAL A 79 -8.46 -2.28 -6.50
C VAL A 79 -8.45 -3.39 -5.46
N GLU A 80 -7.67 -4.43 -5.69
CA GLU A 80 -7.59 -5.60 -4.83
C GLU A 80 -6.17 -5.83 -4.32
N LEU A 81 -6.04 -6.18 -3.04
CA LEU A 81 -4.87 -6.83 -2.48
C LEU A 81 -5.09 -8.33 -2.46
N SER A 82 -4.45 -9.05 -3.39
CA SER A 82 -4.67 -10.49 -3.59
C SER A 82 -4.21 -11.35 -2.40
N ARG A 83 -3.35 -10.82 -1.53
CA ARG A 83 -2.90 -11.47 -0.28
C ARG A 83 -3.57 -10.88 0.97
N GLY A 84 -4.71 -10.22 0.80
CA GLY A 84 -5.42 -9.58 1.89
C GLY A 84 -4.62 -8.44 2.51
N GLU A 85 -4.67 -8.36 3.84
CA GLU A 85 -4.01 -7.28 4.59
C GLU A 85 -2.49 -7.49 4.76
N GLU A 86 -1.91 -8.63 4.39
CA GLU A 86 -0.48 -8.85 4.59
C GLU A 86 0.38 -8.40 3.41
N ILE A 87 1.40 -7.61 3.74
CA ILE A 87 2.45 -7.19 2.83
C ILE A 87 3.77 -7.79 3.31
N VAL A 88 4.45 -8.54 2.44
CA VAL A 88 5.71 -9.21 2.77
C VAL A 88 6.88 -8.42 2.20
N LEU A 89 7.81 -8.04 3.07
CA LEU A 89 9.05 -7.36 2.66
C LEU A 89 9.86 -8.24 1.70
N GLY A 90 10.56 -7.60 0.76
CA GLY A 90 11.31 -8.30 -0.28
C GLY A 90 10.45 -8.96 -1.38
N ARG A 91 9.12 -8.89 -1.29
CA ARG A 91 8.20 -9.33 -2.36
C ARG A 91 7.54 -8.15 -3.04
N SER A 92 7.07 -8.38 -4.27
CA SER A 92 6.29 -7.40 -5.03
C SER A 92 4.94 -7.12 -4.36
N LEU A 93 4.45 -5.90 -4.53
CA LEU A 93 3.16 -5.49 -3.96
C LEU A 93 2.02 -6.22 -4.68
N PRO A 94 1.16 -6.98 -3.97
CA PRO A 94 0.16 -7.85 -4.59
C PRO A 94 -1.12 -7.10 -5.01
N VAL A 95 -0.98 -5.94 -5.66
CA VAL A 95 -2.09 -5.06 -6.09
C VAL A 95 -2.56 -5.45 -7.49
N THR A 96 -3.87 -5.65 -7.60
CA THR A 96 -4.59 -5.87 -8.85
C THR A 96 -5.59 -4.74 -9.07
N VAL A 97 -5.78 -4.32 -10.33
CA VAL A 97 -6.76 -3.28 -10.69
C VAL A 97 -7.68 -3.83 -11.76
N ASP A 98 -8.98 -3.84 -11.48
CA ASP A 98 -10.03 -4.21 -12.42
C ASP A 98 -10.90 -3.00 -12.76
N ILE A 99 -11.37 -2.94 -13.99
CA ILE A 99 -12.24 -1.86 -14.47
C ILE A 99 -13.47 -2.47 -15.12
N THR A 100 -14.63 -2.08 -14.61
CA THR A 100 -15.93 -2.51 -15.12
C THR A 100 -16.64 -1.33 -15.79
N LYS A 101 -17.13 -1.55 -17.02
CA LYS A 101 -17.98 -0.57 -17.71
C LYS A 101 -19.38 -0.57 -17.07
N VAL A 102 -19.80 0.55 -16.50
CA VAL A 102 -21.12 0.66 -15.84
C VAL A 102 -22.12 1.51 -16.60
N ASP A 103 -21.66 2.35 -17.53
CA ASP A 103 -22.52 3.14 -18.43
C ASP A 103 -22.37 2.74 -19.90
N PRO A 104 -23.44 2.89 -20.72
CA PRO A 104 -23.39 2.68 -22.17
C PRO A 104 -22.71 3.87 -22.86
N THR A 105 -21.39 3.97 -22.69
CA THR A 105 -20.53 4.98 -23.34
C THR A 105 -19.70 4.36 -24.45
N SER A 106 -19.40 5.14 -25.50
CA SER A 106 -18.44 4.79 -26.57
C SER A 106 -17.05 5.37 -26.32
N GLU A 107 -16.84 6.07 -25.20
CA GLU A 107 -15.53 6.54 -24.80
C GLU A 107 -14.74 5.42 -24.12
N ASP A 108 -13.41 5.48 -24.18
CA ASP A 108 -12.51 4.60 -23.44
C ASP A 108 -11.81 5.39 -22.34
N ILE A 109 -11.30 4.69 -21.32
CA ILE A 109 -10.43 5.29 -20.32
C ILE A 109 -9.03 4.67 -20.39
N VAL A 110 -8.06 5.45 -19.94
CA VAL A 110 -6.64 5.06 -20.00
C VAL A 110 -6.03 5.23 -18.62
N LEU A 111 -5.44 4.18 -18.06
CA LEU A 111 -4.61 4.31 -16.87
C LEU A 111 -3.30 5.02 -17.25
N ASN A 112 -3.07 6.19 -16.67
CA ASN A 112 -1.89 7.01 -16.94
C ASN A 112 -0.91 7.03 -15.77
N ASP A 113 -1.41 7.08 -14.54
CA ASP A 113 -0.59 7.23 -13.33
C ASP A 113 -0.93 6.14 -12.32
N TYR A 114 0.10 5.60 -11.68
CA TYR A 114 0.02 4.68 -10.56
C TYR A 114 0.95 5.17 -9.45
N GLN A 115 0.46 5.23 -8.23
CA GLN A 115 1.27 5.46 -7.05
C GLN A 115 0.83 4.56 -5.91
N ALA A 116 1.80 3.91 -5.28
CA ALA A 116 1.62 3.20 -4.02
C ALA A 116 2.44 3.89 -2.93
N MET A 117 1.80 4.17 -1.80
CA MET A 117 2.42 4.79 -0.64
C MET A 117 2.06 4.01 0.62
N LEU A 118 3.05 3.82 1.48
CA LEU A 118 2.86 3.29 2.82
C LEU A 118 2.82 4.45 3.81
N ILE A 119 1.78 4.46 4.65
CA ILE A 119 1.63 5.39 5.76
C ILE A 119 1.93 4.58 7.02
N GLU A 120 3.07 4.84 7.63
CA GLU A 120 3.53 4.21 8.86
C GLU A 120 3.08 5.07 10.05
N GLU A 121 2.47 4.46 11.06
CA GLU A 121 2.06 5.14 12.30
C GLU A 121 2.63 4.42 13.51
N THR A 122 3.47 5.13 14.27
CA THR A 122 3.99 4.69 15.57
C THR A 122 3.26 5.42 16.67
N VAL A 123 2.56 4.69 17.54
CA VAL A 123 1.93 5.23 18.74
C VAL A 123 2.72 4.78 19.97
N SER A 124 3.33 5.73 20.68
CA SER A 124 3.99 5.52 21.97
C SER A 124 3.08 5.97 23.10
N ARG A 125 2.93 5.11 24.12
CA ARG A 125 2.20 5.37 25.36
C ARG A 125 3.18 5.49 26.54
N VAL A 126 4.43 5.85 26.27
CA VAL A 126 5.44 6.11 27.29
C VAL A 126 5.28 7.55 27.79
N GLY A 127 5.13 7.73 29.11
CA GLY A 127 4.97 9.05 29.73
C GLY A 127 3.52 9.43 30.01
N VAL A 128 3.26 10.73 30.22
CA VAL A 128 1.95 11.25 30.69
C VAL A 128 0.91 11.32 29.56
N LYS A 129 1.35 11.48 28.30
CA LYS A 129 0.45 11.61 27.15
C LYS A 129 0.91 10.67 26.02
N PRO A 130 -0.02 9.95 25.36
CA PRO A 130 0.29 9.22 24.15
C PRO A 130 0.84 10.16 23.06
N GLN A 131 1.88 9.71 22.37
CA GLN A 131 2.47 10.39 21.22
C GLN A 131 2.28 9.52 19.97
N ALA A 132 1.85 10.14 18.87
CA ALA A 132 1.77 9.49 17.57
C ALA A 132 2.74 10.14 16.59
N GLN A 133 3.51 9.32 15.89
CA GLN A 133 4.38 9.73 14.80
C GLN A 133 3.93 9.06 13.52
N ARG A 134 3.77 9.85 12.45
CA ARG A 134 3.45 9.35 11.11
C ARG A 134 4.61 9.55 10.15
N VAL A 135 4.88 8.55 9.34
CA VAL A 135 5.86 8.60 8.25
C VAL A 135 5.16 8.19 6.95
N PHE A 136 5.36 8.97 5.90
CA PHE A 136 4.80 8.72 4.58
C PHE A 136 5.93 8.25 3.66
N ARG A 137 5.80 7.05 3.10
CA ARG A 137 6.83 6.43 2.26
C ARG A 137 6.23 6.04 0.92
N ILE A 138 6.63 6.75 -0.14
CA ILE A 138 6.29 6.34 -1.50
C ILE A 138 7.02 5.02 -1.79
N LEU A 139 6.25 3.98 -2.07
CA LEU A 139 6.78 2.67 -2.44
C LEU A 139 7.11 2.65 -3.93
N ARG A 140 6.23 3.23 -4.74
CA ARG A 140 6.40 3.34 -6.19
C ARG A 140 5.51 4.43 -6.77
N THR A 141 6.04 5.13 -7.77
CA THR A 141 5.28 6.01 -8.65
C THR A 141 5.65 5.67 -10.08
N VAL A 142 4.64 5.50 -10.93
CA VAL A 142 4.79 5.31 -12.37
C VAL A 142 3.80 6.25 -13.06
N SER A 143 4.30 7.04 -14.00
CA SER A 143 3.50 7.98 -14.80
C SER A 143 3.65 7.66 -16.27
N ASN A 144 2.72 8.16 -17.09
CA ASN A 144 2.68 7.94 -18.52
C ASN A 144 2.58 6.46 -18.92
N LEU A 145 1.85 5.66 -18.12
CA LEU A 145 1.58 4.25 -18.40
C LEU A 145 0.86 4.06 -19.74
N ASN A 146 -0.09 4.94 -20.05
CA ASN A 146 -0.91 4.91 -21.26
C ASN A 146 -1.58 3.54 -21.53
N THR A 147 -1.98 2.84 -20.47
CA THR A 147 -2.64 1.54 -20.56
C THR A 147 -4.12 1.73 -20.87
N ALA A 148 -4.51 1.52 -22.13
CA ALA A 148 -5.90 1.62 -22.57
C ALA A 148 -6.74 0.45 -22.04
N THR A 149 -8.01 0.72 -21.71
CA THR A 149 -8.93 -0.31 -21.24
C THR A 149 -9.56 -1.11 -22.38
N GLY A 150 -9.76 -0.51 -23.54
CA GLY A 150 -10.48 -1.15 -24.65
C GLY A 150 -11.93 -1.47 -24.30
N LEU A 151 -12.54 -0.72 -23.38
CA LEU A 151 -13.92 -0.91 -22.92
C LEU A 151 -14.94 -0.13 -23.76
N ALA A 152 -14.51 0.83 -24.57
CA ALA A 152 -15.37 1.62 -25.46
C ALA A 152 -16.34 0.73 -26.27
N ASP A 153 -15.82 -0.31 -26.92
CA ASP A 153 -16.60 -1.19 -27.80
C ASP A 153 -17.17 -2.42 -27.08
N LYS A 154 -16.99 -2.51 -25.76
CA LYS A 154 -17.45 -3.66 -24.98
C LYS A 154 -18.87 -3.46 -24.45
N PRO A 155 -19.64 -4.55 -24.28
CA PRO A 155 -20.94 -4.49 -23.61
C PRO A 155 -20.85 -3.93 -22.20
N LEU A 156 -21.95 -3.36 -21.73
CA LEU A 156 -22.14 -2.98 -20.33
C LEU A 156 -21.84 -4.17 -19.39
N GLY A 157 -21.23 -3.91 -18.24
CA GLY A 157 -20.87 -4.94 -17.26
C GLY A 157 -19.60 -5.71 -17.61
N THR A 158 -18.97 -5.47 -18.76
CA THR A 158 -17.66 -6.05 -19.08
C THR A 158 -16.62 -5.54 -18.09
N THR A 159 -15.88 -6.47 -17.48
CA THR A 159 -14.74 -6.19 -16.61
C THR A 159 -13.45 -6.59 -17.30
N ILE A 160 -12.44 -5.74 -17.21
CA ILE A 160 -11.08 -6.04 -17.63
C ILE A 160 -10.14 -6.01 -16.43
N ASN A 161 -9.09 -6.81 -16.50
CA ASN A 161 -7.99 -6.77 -15.56
C ASN A 161 -6.83 -5.96 -16.15
N LEU A 162 -6.35 -4.97 -15.41
CA LEU A 162 -5.16 -4.22 -15.77
C LEU A 162 -3.92 -4.97 -15.21
N SER A 163 -3.12 -5.54 -16.13
CA SER A 163 -1.93 -6.32 -15.75
C SER A 163 -0.92 -5.47 -14.99
N SER A 164 -0.59 -5.91 -13.77
CA SER A 164 0.34 -5.22 -12.89
C SER A 164 1.80 -5.32 -13.30
N ASN A 165 2.16 -6.03 -14.37
CA ASN A 165 3.54 -6.23 -14.79
C ASN A 165 4.29 -4.90 -15.01
N SER A 166 3.60 -3.86 -15.47
CA SER A 166 4.21 -2.55 -15.74
C SER A 166 4.34 -1.63 -14.50
N TRP A 167 3.59 -1.86 -13.42
CA TRP A 167 3.61 -0.98 -12.22
C TRP A 167 3.81 -1.70 -10.87
N GLY A 168 3.72 -3.03 -10.80
CA GLY A 168 3.66 -3.80 -9.56
C GLY A 168 4.91 -4.63 -9.22
N GLU A 169 5.80 -4.90 -10.18
CA GLU A 169 6.89 -5.89 -10.03
C GLU A 169 8.10 -5.45 -9.17
N HIS A 170 7.98 -4.41 -8.33
CA HIS A 170 9.11 -3.98 -7.49
C HIS A 170 9.05 -4.60 -6.11
N ALA A 171 10.13 -5.27 -5.70
CA ALA A 171 10.28 -5.80 -4.37
C ALA A 171 10.26 -4.67 -3.33
N LEU A 172 9.52 -4.87 -2.25
CA LEU A 172 9.43 -3.87 -1.19
C LEU A 172 10.75 -3.75 -0.42
N PRO A 173 11.20 -2.53 -0.09
CA PRO A 173 12.44 -2.31 0.65
C PRO A 173 12.44 -3.02 2.00
N GLY A 174 13.49 -3.78 2.30
CA GLY A 174 13.68 -4.43 3.61
C GLY A 174 13.92 -3.45 4.76
N THR A 175 14.07 -2.15 4.48
CA THR A 175 14.23 -1.09 5.49
C THR A 175 12.92 -0.64 6.13
N ILE A 176 11.77 -1.11 5.63
CA ILE A 176 10.46 -0.80 6.22
C ILE A 176 10.33 -1.58 7.53
N THR A 177 9.92 -0.90 8.59
CA THR A 177 9.72 -1.53 9.89
C THR A 177 8.48 -2.44 9.83
N PRO A 178 8.53 -3.70 10.29
CA PRO A 178 7.35 -4.56 10.33
C PRO A 178 6.28 -4.05 11.31
N THR A 179 5.02 -4.45 11.09
CA THR A 179 3.93 -4.20 12.03
C THR A 179 4.20 -4.93 13.36
N PHE A 180 4.06 -4.22 14.48
CA PHE A 180 4.17 -4.82 15.80
C PHE A 180 3.31 -4.09 16.84
N GLU A 181 2.98 -4.78 17.92
CA GLU A 181 2.35 -4.21 19.09
C GLU A 181 3.05 -4.74 20.35
N MET A 182 3.52 -3.81 21.17
CA MET A 182 4.06 -4.04 22.51
C MET A 182 3.29 -3.17 23.50
N ARG A 183 3.38 -3.50 24.80
CA ARG A 183 2.56 -2.86 25.87
C ARG A 183 2.44 -1.33 25.76
N ASN A 184 3.54 -0.65 25.46
CA ASN A 184 3.59 0.82 25.43
C ASN A 184 3.91 1.40 24.05
N ILE A 185 4.02 0.58 23.00
CA ILE A 185 4.37 1.06 21.66
C ILE A 185 3.78 0.15 20.61
N ALA A 186 3.07 0.75 19.66
CA ALA A 186 2.48 0.06 18.52
C ALA A 186 2.95 0.72 17.22
N HIS A 187 3.21 -0.09 16.21
CA HIS A 187 3.60 0.36 14.88
C HIS A 187 2.70 -0.32 13.85
N SER A 188 2.00 0.49 13.07
CA SER A 188 0.94 0.06 12.14
C SER A 188 1.08 0.73 10.79
N HIS A 189 0.41 0.16 9.78
CA HIS A 189 0.56 0.57 8.39
C HIS A 189 -0.78 0.71 7.69
N ARG A 190 -0.85 1.70 6.79
CA ARG A 190 -1.89 1.79 5.76
C ARG A 190 -1.23 1.86 4.41
N LEU A 191 -1.70 1.06 3.46
CA LEU A 191 -1.34 1.19 2.07
C LEU A 191 -2.35 2.11 1.39
N GLU A 192 -1.85 3.16 0.76
CA GLU A 192 -2.61 4.02 -0.15
C GLU A 192 -2.22 3.69 -1.59
N VAL A 193 -3.21 3.42 -2.42
CA VAL A 193 -3.05 3.23 -3.86
C VAL A 193 -3.81 4.32 -4.57
N ARG A 194 -3.10 5.07 -5.41
CA ARG A 194 -3.64 6.17 -6.21
C ARG A 194 -3.45 5.88 -7.70
N LEU A 195 -4.54 6.00 -8.45
CA LEU A 195 -4.63 5.71 -9.88
C LEU A 195 -5.10 6.97 -10.60
N GLY A 196 -4.40 7.38 -11.65
CA GLY A 196 -4.79 8.49 -12.52
C GLY A 196 -5.32 7.96 -13.85
N PHE A 197 -6.61 8.19 -14.12
CA PHE A 197 -7.28 7.79 -15.34
C PHE A 197 -7.52 8.99 -16.25
N LYS A 198 -7.13 8.88 -17.52
CA LYS A 198 -7.46 9.85 -18.58
C LYS A 198 -8.69 9.38 -19.35
N GLY A 199 -9.61 10.31 -19.63
CA GLY A 199 -10.82 10.06 -20.43
C GLY A 199 -11.52 11.36 -20.83
N GLY A 200 -12.61 11.27 -21.60
CA GLY A 200 -13.42 12.42 -22.03
C GLY A 200 -13.21 12.86 -23.50
N SER A 201 -14.29 13.25 -24.18
CA SER A 201 -14.30 13.60 -25.63
C SER A 201 -13.69 14.93 -26.06
N LYS A 202 -13.52 15.93 -25.17
CA LYS A 202 -13.12 17.31 -25.58
C LYS A 202 -11.71 17.72 -25.19
N LYS A 203 -11.26 17.27 -24.01
CA LYS A 203 -9.94 17.47 -23.43
C LYS A 203 -9.74 16.29 -22.51
N ALA A 204 -8.62 15.57 -22.63
CA ALA A 204 -8.30 14.47 -21.73
C ALA A 204 -8.37 14.98 -20.28
N GLN A 205 -9.44 14.64 -19.57
CA GLN A 205 -9.57 14.92 -18.15
C GLN A 205 -8.87 13.80 -17.42
N THR A 206 -8.09 14.17 -16.40
CA THR A 206 -7.53 13.18 -15.48
C THR A 206 -8.41 13.10 -14.25
N ARG A 207 -8.88 11.90 -13.92
CA ARG A 207 -9.58 11.60 -12.68
C ARG A 207 -8.71 10.73 -11.81
N ILE A 208 -8.67 11.04 -10.52
CA ILE A 208 -7.87 10.32 -9.55
C ILE A 208 -8.80 9.40 -8.76
N VAL A 209 -8.47 8.11 -8.74
CA VAL A 209 -9.05 7.13 -7.81
C VAL A 209 -8.01 6.86 -6.73
N GLU A 210 -8.39 7.07 -5.48
CA GLU A 210 -7.53 6.83 -4.32
C GLU A 210 -8.24 5.87 -3.38
N VAL A 211 -7.55 4.80 -2.99
CA VAL A 211 -8.06 3.78 -2.06
C VAL A 211 -7.04 3.51 -0.98
N GLN A 212 -7.53 3.18 0.21
CA GLN A 212 -6.67 2.84 1.34
C GLN A 212 -7.04 1.48 1.94
N PHE A 213 -5.99 0.75 2.31
CA PHE A 213 -6.07 -0.56 2.93
C PHE A 213 -5.33 -0.55 4.28
N PRO A 214 -5.93 -1.04 5.36
CA PRO A 214 -5.16 -1.43 6.53
C PRO A 214 -4.25 -2.60 6.13
N VAL A 215 -2.97 -2.53 6.49
CA VAL A 215 -2.01 -3.59 6.12
C VAL A 215 -1.11 -3.96 7.28
N LYS A 216 -0.73 -5.23 7.33
CA LYS A 216 0.28 -5.81 8.21
C LYS A 216 1.53 -6.04 7.40
N VAL A 217 2.57 -5.25 7.68
CA VAL A 217 3.88 -5.44 7.06
C VAL A 217 4.62 -6.51 7.84
N VAL A 218 5.07 -7.55 7.16
CA VAL A 218 5.77 -8.68 7.77
C VAL A 218 7.11 -8.90 7.08
N ALA A 219 8.15 -9.20 7.86
CA ALA A 219 9.43 -9.64 7.33
C ALA A 219 9.31 -11.11 6.89
N SER A 220 9.88 -11.45 5.73
CA SER A 220 10.14 -12.85 5.40
C SER A 220 11.40 -13.29 6.15
N ALA A 221 11.38 -14.47 6.79
CA ALA A 221 12.62 -15.16 7.10
C ALA A 221 13.37 -15.37 5.77
N SER A 222 14.62 -14.93 5.66
CA SER A 222 15.47 -15.40 4.57
C SER A 222 15.52 -16.91 4.70
N SER A 223 15.14 -17.63 3.64
CA SER A 223 15.71 -18.95 3.44
C SER A 223 17.10 -18.65 2.92
N ASP A 224 18.07 -18.64 3.82
CA ASP A 224 19.48 -18.69 3.43
C ASP A 224 19.61 -19.89 2.48
N SER A 225 19.94 -19.59 1.22
CA SER A 225 20.21 -20.58 0.16
C SER A 225 21.71 -20.77 0.06
#